data_AF-A0A7J2RIC5-F1
#
_entry.id   AF-A0A7J2RIC5-F1
#
_cell.length_a   1.000
_cell.length_b   1.000
_cell.length_c   1.000
_cell.angle_alpha   90.00
_cell.angle_beta   90.00
_cell.angle_gamma   90.00
#
_symmetry.space_group_name_H-M   'P 1'
#
loop_
_entity.id
_entity.type
_entity.pdbx_description
1 polymer ?
#
loop_
_entity_poly.entity_id
_entity_poly.type
_entity_poly.pdbx_seq_one_letter_code
_entity_poly.pdbx_strand_id
1 'polypeptide(L)'
;MYADYTTVSGWSNATVISDGFGGVFWNDAPSSLPFITAGTDKVYIVWGDETNGVWGTDTEILFTSILIPAPSITTTGTIPGYNIFILLFGVYAVTYLFIRRKQKKIK
;
A
#
# COMPACT_ATOMS: atom_id res chain seq x y z
N MET A 1 4.06 -20.30 1.55
CA MET A 1 5.12 -19.27 1.42
C MET A 1 4.86 -18.39 0.22
N TYR A 2 5.31 -17.14 0.21
CA TYR A 2 5.25 -16.23 -0.94
C TYR A 2 6.58 -15.48 -1.14
N ALA A 3 6.78 -14.90 -2.31
CA ALA A 3 7.87 -13.97 -2.59
C ALA A 3 7.36 -12.84 -3.48
N ASP A 4 7.86 -11.63 -3.27
CA ASP A 4 7.53 -10.47 -4.08
C ASP A 4 8.46 -10.40 -5.29
N TYR A 5 7.92 -9.98 -6.43
CA TYR A 5 8.71 -9.74 -7.65
C TYR A 5 8.68 -8.27 -8.01
N THR A 6 9.86 -7.69 -8.26
CA THR A 6 9.96 -6.39 -8.93
C THR A 6 10.84 -6.49 -10.15
N THR A 7 10.61 -5.62 -11.13
CA THR A 7 11.46 -5.53 -12.33
C THR A 7 12.86 -4.99 -12.04
N VAL A 8 13.06 -4.34 -10.89
CA VAL A 8 14.35 -3.72 -10.49
C VAL A 8 15.21 -4.71 -9.71
N SER A 9 14.64 -5.46 -8.77
CA SER A 9 15.38 -6.33 -7.85
C SER A 9 15.15 -7.83 -8.08
N GLY A 10 14.25 -8.22 -8.98
CA GLY A 10 13.85 -9.61 -9.15
C GLY A 10 12.98 -10.12 -8.00
N TRP A 11 13.07 -11.43 -7.72
CA TRP A 11 12.38 -12.07 -6.61
C TRP A 11 13.02 -11.72 -5.26
N SER A 12 12.20 -11.42 -4.26
CA SER A 12 12.63 -11.28 -2.86
C SER A 12 13.00 -12.64 -2.25
N ASN A 13 13.51 -12.62 -1.02
CA ASN A 13 13.50 -13.81 -0.18
C ASN A 13 12.07 -14.31 0.03
N ALA A 14 11.91 -15.64 0.16
CA ALA A 14 10.62 -16.22 0.46
C ALA A 14 10.21 -15.91 1.91
N THR A 15 8.95 -15.51 2.07
CA THR A 15 8.30 -15.28 3.37
C THR A 15 7.36 -16.45 3.65
N VAL A 16 7.49 -17.05 4.83
CA VAL A 16 6.60 -18.12 5.30
C VAL A 16 5.22 -17.55 5.61
N ILE A 17 4.17 -18.32 5.30
CA ILE A 17 2.78 -17.95 5.56
C ILE A 17 2.29 -18.79 6.75
N SER A 18 1.59 -18.15 7.68
CA SER A 18 0.89 -18.75 8.81
C SER A 18 -0.38 -17.95 9.09
N ASP A 19 -1.34 -18.57 9.78
CA ASP A 19 -2.58 -17.92 10.25
C ASP A 19 -2.32 -17.05 11.50
N GLY A 20 -1.15 -17.22 12.14
CA GLY A 20 -0.69 -16.42 13.27
C GLY A 20 -1.51 -16.65 14.54
N PHE A 21 -2.16 -17.81 14.67
CA PHE A 21 -3.01 -18.10 15.82
C PHE A 21 -2.27 -17.94 17.15
N GLY A 22 -2.83 -17.14 18.06
CA GLY A 22 -2.20 -16.87 19.35
C GLY A 22 -0.86 -16.14 19.27
N GLY A 23 -0.52 -15.52 18.14
CA GLY A 23 0.79 -14.90 17.90
C GLY A 23 1.90 -15.92 17.60
N VAL A 24 1.55 -17.18 17.34
CA VAL A 24 2.49 -18.23 16.98
C VAL A 24 2.45 -18.42 15.47
N PHE A 25 3.59 -18.31 14.82
CA PHE A 25 3.72 -18.40 13.35
C PHE A 25 4.31 -19.73 12.88
N TRP A 26 4.33 -20.72 13.76
CA TRP A 26 4.86 -22.04 13.46
C TRP A 26 3.96 -22.78 12.47
N ASN A 27 4.61 -23.50 11.56
CA ASN A 27 4.03 -24.42 10.60
C ASN A 27 5.16 -25.41 10.29
N ASP A 28 5.12 -26.55 10.96
CA ASP A 28 6.20 -27.55 11.03
C ASP A 28 5.80 -28.92 10.46
N ALA A 29 4.60 -29.01 9.89
CA ALA A 29 4.08 -30.19 9.23
C ALA A 29 3.76 -29.89 7.75
N PRO A 30 3.36 -30.90 6.96
CA PRO A 30 3.02 -30.66 5.56
C PRO A 30 1.84 -29.70 5.36
N SER A 31 2.05 -28.68 4.52
CA SER A 31 0.98 -27.86 3.96
C SER A 31 0.67 -28.27 2.52
N SER A 32 -0.60 -28.30 2.14
CA SER A 32 -1.03 -28.69 0.80
C SER A 32 -2.24 -27.91 0.28
N LEU A 33 -2.50 -28.04 -1.02
CA LEU A 33 -3.68 -27.50 -1.70
C LEU A 33 -3.94 -25.99 -1.45
N PRO A 34 -2.94 -25.11 -1.60
CA PRO A 34 -3.17 -23.68 -1.39
C PRO A 34 -4.14 -23.13 -2.44
N PHE A 35 -5.02 -22.23 -2.01
CA PHE A 35 -5.87 -21.43 -2.87
C PHE A 35 -5.76 -19.95 -2.51
N ILE A 36 -5.80 -19.09 -3.53
CA ILE A 36 -5.57 -17.66 -3.38
C ILE A 36 -6.60 -16.86 -4.18
N THR A 37 -7.04 -15.74 -3.63
CA THR A 37 -7.85 -14.74 -4.34
C THR A 37 -7.47 -13.34 -3.91
N ALA A 38 -7.68 -12.35 -4.78
CA ALA A 38 -7.36 -10.96 -4.50
C ALA A 38 -8.64 -10.13 -4.35
N GLY A 39 -8.71 -9.36 -3.27
CA GLY A 39 -9.64 -8.24 -3.10
C GLY A 39 -9.00 -6.93 -3.52
N THR A 40 -9.62 -5.82 -3.11
CA THR A 40 -9.14 -4.47 -3.44
C THR A 40 -7.87 -4.10 -2.67
N ASP A 41 -7.81 -4.47 -1.40
CA ASP A 41 -6.77 -4.05 -0.44
C ASP A 41 -5.98 -5.23 0.14
N LYS A 42 -6.41 -6.46 -0.13
CA LYS A 42 -5.84 -7.68 0.45
C LYS A 42 -5.86 -8.84 -0.51
N VAL A 43 -4.90 -9.73 -0.31
CA VAL A 43 -4.88 -11.09 -0.85
C VAL A 43 -5.36 -12.04 0.24
N TYR A 44 -6.29 -12.91 -0.09
CA TYR A 44 -6.84 -13.93 0.80
C TYR A 44 -6.29 -15.29 0.42
N ILE A 45 -5.80 -16.03 1.41
CA ILE A 45 -5.09 -17.29 1.20
C ILE A 45 -5.69 -18.33 2.13
N VAL A 46 -6.00 -19.51 1.58
CA VAL A 46 -6.38 -20.70 2.34
C VAL A 46 -5.48 -21.86 1.96
N TRP A 47 -5.20 -22.75 2.90
CA TRP A 47 -4.41 -23.96 2.64
C TRP A 47 -4.78 -25.07 3.64
N GLY A 48 -4.52 -26.32 3.28
CA GLY A 48 -4.58 -27.45 4.21
C GLY A 48 -3.25 -27.61 4.95
N ASP A 49 -3.29 -27.90 6.24
CA ASP A 49 -2.11 -28.01 7.09
C ASP A 49 -2.24 -29.14 8.13
N GLU A 50 -1.17 -29.90 8.35
CA GLU A 50 -1.13 -31.00 9.32
C GLU A 50 -0.46 -30.61 10.65
N THR A 51 -0.15 -29.32 10.87
CA THR A 51 0.45 -28.89 12.14
C THR A 51 -0.58 -29.02 13.27
N ASN A 52 -0.23 -29.80 14.29
CA ASN A 52 -1.09 -30.03 15.45
C ASN A 52 -1.36 -28.73 16.21
N GLY A 53 -2.62 -28.33 16.36
CA GLY A 53 -3.00 -27.06 16.99
C GLY A 53 -3.92 -27.23 18.19
N VAL A 54 -4.47 -26.10 18.67
CA VAL A 54 -5.59 -26.13 19.63
C VAL A 54 -6.86 -26.72 19.03
N TRP A 55 -6.89 -26.85 17.70
CA TRP A 55 -8.02 -27.33 16.92
C TRP A 55 -8.03 -28.86 16.79
N GLY A 56 -6.86 -29.51 16.88
CA GLY A 56 -6.76 -30.96 16.73
C GLY A 56 -5.41 -31.44 16.23
N THR A 57 -5.41 -32.69 15.75
CA THR A 57 -4.25 -33.37 15.13
C THR A 57 -4.57 -33.93 13.75
N ASP A 58 -5.77 -33.67 13.24
CA ASP A 58 -6.16 -33.92 11.86
C ASP A 58 -5.76 -32.73 10.97
N THR A 59 -5.94 -32.89 9.65
CA THR A 59 -5.60 -31.85 8.70
C THR A 59 -6.60 -30.70 8.79
N GLU A 60 -6.09 -29.50 9.08
CA GLU A 60 -6.90 -28.29 9.23
C GLU A 60 -6.88 -27.43 7.97
N ILE A 61 -7.96 -26.65 7.78
CA ILE A 61 -8.00 -25.60 6.75
C ILE A 61 -7.64 -24.28 7.42
N LEU A 62 -6.45 -23.76 7.11
CA LEU A 62 -5.97 -22.50 7.63
C LEU A 62 -6.27 -21.35 6.67
N PHE A 63 -6.34 -20.14 7.23
CA PHE A 63 -6.67 -18.91 6.51
C PHE A 63 -5.79 -17.75 6.97
N THR A 64 -5.34 -16.94 6.01
CA THR A 64 -4.73 -15.65 6.32
C THR A 64 -5.05 -14.61 5.24
N SER A 65 -4.72 -13.35 5.53
CA SER A 65 -4.80 -12.26 4.56
C SER A 65 -3.57 -11.37 4.62
N ILE A 66 -3.04 -11.01 3.45
CA ILE A 66 -1.89 -10.13 3.30
C ILE A 66 -2.35 -8.83 2.64
N LEU A 67 -1.90 -7.68 3.13
CA LEU A 67 -2.22 -6.38 2.53
C LEU A 67 -1.59 -6.23 1.15
N ILE A 68 -2.36 -5.72 0.20
CA ILE A 68 -1.83 -5.21 -1.07
C ILE A 68 -1.29 -3.81 -0.77
N PRO A 69 0.03 -3.59 -0.85
CA PRO A 69 0.59 -2.28 -0.57
C PRO A 69 0.03 -1.24 -1.55
N ALA A 70 -0.25 -0.04 -1.05
CA ALA A 70 -0.62 1.07 -1.91
C ALA A 70 0.50 1.31 -2.95
N PRO A 71 0.17 1.73 -4.18
CA PRO A 71 1.17 2.08 -5.17
C PRO A 71 2.14 3.10 -4.57
N SER A 72 3.43 2.87 -4.69
CA SER A 72 4.45 3.82 -4.26
C SER A 72 4.18 5.16 -4.95
N ILE A 73 3.75 6.16 -4.18
CA ILE A 73 3.63 7.52 -4.70
C ILE A 73 5.05 8.05 -4.81
N THR A 74 5.64 7.99 -6.01
CA THR A 74 6.85 8.74 -6.29
C THR A 74 6.48 10.21 -6.29
N THR A 75 6.50 10.84 -5.12
CA THR A 75 6.41 12.30 -5.02
C THR A 75 7.74 12.86 -5.53
N THR A 76 7.90 12.96 -6.85
CA THR A 76 8.81 13.97 -7.39
C THR A 76 8.20 15.30 -6.98
N GLY A 77 8.80 15.94 -5.97
CA GLY A 77 8.24 17.00 -5.15
C GLY A 77 7.94 18.33 -5.85
N THR A 78 7.41 18.32 -7.06
CA THR A 78 6.91 19.51 -7.74
C THR A 78 5.72 19.11 -8.61
N ILE A 79 4.53 19.57 -8.23
CA ILE A 79 3.36 19.46 -9.10
C ILE A 79 3.68 20.23 -10.39
N PRO A 80 3.63 19.60 -11.57
CA PRO A 80 3.90 20.27 -12.83
C PRO A 80 3.07 21.57 -12.93
N GLY A 81 3.74 22.70 -13.14
CA GLY A 81 3.09 24.00 -13.24
C GLY A 81 2.86 24.76 -11.93
N TYR A 82 3.16 24.20 -10.76
CA TYR A 82 3.03 24.89 -9.47
C TYR A 82 3.79 26.23 -9.41
N ASN A 83 5.02 26.26 -9.93
CA ASN A 83 5.82 27.49 -9.98
C ASN A 83 5.21 28.55 -10.91
N ILE A 84 4.61 28.12 -12.03
CA ILE A 84 3.94 29.03 -12.97
C ILE A 84 2.66 29.58 -12.33
N PHE A 85 1.90 28.74 -11.64
CA PHE A 85 0.70 29.14 -10.92
C PHE A 85 0.98 30.22 -9.87
N ILE A 86 2.01 30.04 -9.04
CA ILE A 86 2.41 31.04 -8.03
C ILE A 86 2.81 32.36 -8.69
N LEU A 87 3.54 32.30 -9.80
CA LEU A 87 4.01 33.50 -10.50
C LEU A 87 2.85 34.31 -11.08
N LEU A 88 1.89 33.64 -11.74
CA LEU A 88 0.69 34.29 -12.28
C LEU A 88 -0.19 34.86 -11.16
N PHE A 89 -0.39 34.10 -10.08
CA PHE A 89 -1.16 34.56 -8.94
C PHE A 89 -0.52 35.80 -8.28
N GLY A 90 0.81 35.78 -8.10
CA GLY A 90 1.55 36.92 -7.55
C GLY A 90 1.42 38.19 -8.40
N VAL A 91 1.57 38.07 -9.73
CA VAL A 91 1.40 39.20 -10.66
C VAL A 91 -0.03 39.74 -10.61
N TYR A 92 -1.03 38.86 -10.60
CA TYR A 92 -2.43 39.25 -10.49
C TYR A 92 -2.71 39.98 -9.16
N ALA A 93 -2.22 39.46 -8.03
CA ALA A 93 -2.40 40.08 -6.73
C ALA A 93 -1.76 41.47 -6.65
N VAL A 94 -0.55 41.65 -7.18
CA VAL A 94 0.15 42.94 -7.19
C VAL A 94 -0.55 43.96 -8.07
N THR A 95 -0.94 43.57 -9.29
CA THR A 95 -1.66 44.45 -10.22
C THR A 95 -3.02 44.86 -9.65
N TYR A 96 -3.78 43.91 -9.07
CA TYR A 96 -5.02 44.19 -8.36
C TYR A 96 -4.84 45.21 -7.23
N LEU A 97 -3.82 45.02 -6.37
CA LEU A 97 -3.52 45.94 -5.27
C LEU A 97 -3.14 47.34 -5.76
N PHE A 98 -2.38 47.43 -6.86
CA PHE A 98 -1.99 48.71 -7.44
C PHE A 98 -3.18 49.48 -8.00
N ILE A 99 -4.06 48.80 -8.76
CA ILE A 99 -5.30 49.39 -9.29
C ILE A 99 -6.19 49.87 -8.14
N ARG A 100 -6.39 49.03 -7.12
CA ARG A 100 -7.20 49.36 -5.94
C ARG A 100 -6.63 50.56 -5.17
N ARG A 101 -5.31 50.68 -5.04
CA ARG A 101 -4.66 51.83 -4.40
C ARG A 101 -4.82 53.12 -5.21
N LYS A 102 -4.72 53.06 -6.54
CA LYS A 102 -4.96 54.24 -7.40
C LYS A 102 -6.41 54.71 -7.31
N GLN A 103 -7.39 53.80 -7.37
CA GLN A 103 -8.81 54.15 -7.26
C GLN A 103 -9.15 54.87 -5.95
N LYS A 104 -8.50 54.49 -4.83
CA LYS A 104 -8.68 55.17 -3.53
C LYS A 104 -8.08 56.58 -3.47
N LYS A 105 -7.14 56.94 -4.34
CA LYS A 105 -6.51 58.27 -4.38
C LYS A 105 -7.21 59.26 -5.31
N ILE A 106 -8.19 58.81 -6.10
CA ILE A 106 -8.93 59.61 -7.09
C ILE A 106 -10.32 60.03 -6.54
N LYS A 107 -10.63 59.71 -5.28
CA LYS A 107 -11.77 60.24 -4.52
C LYS A 107 -11.27 61.21 -3.47
#